data_AF-A0AAW5FVY5-F1
#
_entry.id   AF-A0AAW5FVY5-F1
#
_cell.length_a   1.000
_cell.length_b   1.000
_cell.length_c   1.000
_cell.angle_alpha   90.00
_cell.angle_beta   90.00
_cell.angle_gamma   90.00
#
_symmetry.space_group_name_H-M   'P 1'
#
loop_
_entity.id
_entity.type
_entity.pdbx_description
1 polymer ?
#
loop_
_entity_poly.entity_id
_entity_poly.type
_entity_poly.pdbx_seq_one_letter_code
_entity_poly.pdbx_strand_id
1 'polypeptide(L)'
;MAFLATLFALEMSPTQLQLYRNCTGRRKPPTSVARYAYLICGRRAGKSFILALVATFLACFFDYRPYLAPGERGTVMIVASDRRQARTILRYIRALLKQVPLLARMIVRETAEGFDLDNRVTIEISTASMKSVRGYTVVAALLDEAAFFTTDEGSASPDAEIVKAIKPAMSTIPNAMLLVASSPYAKRGILYEAHRDHFGKDGDPTLVWQADTRTMNPSVPQSEIDEAYAADPATASAEFGALFRNDIESYISLDAVLACVSDGIYERPAERGITYSAFLDPSGGSGQDSYTLTIGPRLLAAIMPTARTARTCRKRQGPSNSAIHEA
;
A
#
# COMPACT_ATOMS: atom_id res chain seq x y z
N MET A 1 11.32 19.57 -3.53
CA MET A 1 12.52 18.71 -3.34
C MET A 1 12.66 18.10 -1.93
N ALA A 2 11.84 18.47 -0.92
CA ALA A 2 11.94 17.89 0.43
C ALA A 2 11.64 16.38 0.47
N PHE A 3 10.68 15.90 -0.33
CA PHE A 3 10.38 14.46 -0.42
C PHE A 3 11.61 13.64 -0.87
N LEU A 4 12.30 14.04 -1.94
CA LEU A 4 13.50 13.34 -2.42
C LEU A 4 14.65 13.39 -1.40
N ALA A 5 14.86 14.53 -0.74
CA ALA A 5 15.83 14.63 0.34
C ALA A 5 15.48 13.66 1.49
N THR A 6 14.18 13.48 1.75
CA THR A 6 13.71 12.52 2.77
C THR A 6 13.97 11.07 2.34
N LEU A 7 13.60 10.74 1.12
CA LEU A 7 13.70 9.41 0.55
C LEU A 7 15.14 8.90 0.53
N PHE A 8 16.09 9.77 0.16
CA PHE A 8 17.51 9.44 0.04
C PHE A 8 18.37 9.87 1.23
N ALA A 9 17.76 10.35 2.33
CA ALA A 9 18.45 10.87 3.51
C ALA A 9 19.53 11.93 3.18
N LEU A 10 19.19 12.85 2.29
CA LEU A 10 20.05 14.00 1.95
C LEU A 10 19.91 15.10 3.01
N GLU A 11 20.93 15.96 3.10
CA GLU A 11 20.87 17.15 3.94
C GLU A 11 19.66 18.03 3.56
N MET A 12 18.97 18.52 4.59
CA MET A 12 17.77 19.35 4.43
C MET A 12 18.03 20.77 4.91
N SER A 13 17.55 21.74 4.15
CA SER A 13 17.43 23.12 4.63
C SER A 13 16.38 23.23 5.75
N PRO A 14 16.38 24.31 6.55
CA PRO A 14 15.37 24.50 7.60
C PRO A 14 13.93 24.44 7.08
N THR A 15 13.68 25.00 5.89
CA THR A 15 12.36 24.96 5.23
C THR A 15 11.99 23.55 4.79
N GLN A 16 12.93 22.78 4.25
CA GLN A 16 12.70 21.39 3.86
C GLN A 16 12.44 20.51 5.09
N LEU A 17 13.16 20.74 6.18
CA LEU A 17 12.95 20.03 7.45
C LEU A 17 11.58 20.33 8.04
N GLN A 18 11.11 21.58 7.98
CA GLN A 18 9.75 21.92 8.42
C GLN A 18 8.70 21.20 7.58
N LEU A 19 8.86 21.20 6.26
CA LEU A 19 7.95 20.49 5.35
C LEU A 19 7.99 18.97 5.61
N TYR A 20 9.17 18.40 5.82
CA TYR A 20 9.33 17.00 6.20
C TYR A 20 8.54 16.66 7.47
N ARG A 21 8.65 17.48 8.52
CA ARG A 21 7.92 17.27 9.78
C ARG A 21 6.41 17.30 9.56
N ASN A 22 5.93 18.28 8.79
CA ASN A 22 4.51 18.41 8.48
C ASN A 22 3.98 17.20 7.69
N CYS A 23 4.73 16.71 6.70
CA CYS A 23 4.28 15.64 5.82
C CYS A 23 4.48 14.23 6.36
N THR A 24 5.31 14.03 7.40
CA THR A 24 5.65 12.69 7.91
C THR A 24 5.26 12.48 9.37
N GLY A 25 4.95 13.56 10.10
CA GLY A 25 4.75 13.55 11.54
C GLY A 25 6.02 13.30 12.36
N ARG A 26 7.17 13.06 11.71
CA ARG A 26 8.46 12.78 12.36
C ARG A 26 9.10 14.08 12.83
N ARG A 27 10.01 14.00 13.81
CA ARG A 27 10.73 15.16 14.37
C ARG A 27 12.17 15.22 13.93
N LYS A 28 12.83 14.05 13.87
CA LYS A 28 14.25 13.91 13.51
C LYS A 28 14.40 13.66 12.01
N PRO A 29 15.36 14.29 11.32
CA PRO A 29 15.60 14.00 9.91
C PRO A 29 16.00 12.53 9.70
N PRO A 30 15.73 11.97 8.51
CA PRO A 30 16.14 10.60 8.19
C PRO A 30 17.67 10.49 8.17
N THR A 31 18.19 9.38 8.70
CA THR A 31 19.62 9.06 8.73
C THR A 31 20.02 7.97 7.74
N SER A 32 19.04 7.39 7.04
CA SER A 32 19.24 6.31 6.06
C SER A 32 18.19 6.40 4.96
N VAL A 33 18.54 5.92 3.77
CA VAL A 33 17.63 5.81 2.62
C VAL A 33 16.42 4.95 3.00
N ALA A 34 15.22 5.40 2.66
CA ALA A 34 14.01 4.62 2.91
C ALA A 34 13.87 3.51 1.86
N ARG A 35 13.67 2.28 2.32
CA ARG A 35 13.47 1.11 1.44
C ARG A 35 12.04 1.03 0.92
N TYR A 36 11.09 1.46 1.75
CA TYR A 36 9.67 1.49 1.45
C TYR A 36 9.17 2.92 1.64
N ALA A 37 8.49 3.48 0.65
CA ALA A 37 7.87 4.79 0.78
C ALA A 37 6.41 4.76 0.30
N TYR A 38 5.53 5.29 1.14
CA TYR A 38 4.10 5.40 0.90
C TYR A 38 3.74 6.88 0.76
N LEU A 39 3.33 7.28 -0.44
CA LEU A 39 2.96 8.64 -0.81
C LEU A 39 1.43 8.75 -0.83
N ILE A 40 0.87 9.24 0.27
CA ILE A 40 -0.56 9.52 0.43
C ILE A 40 -0.75 10.99 0.09
N CYS A 41 -0.88 11.30 -1.21
CA CYS A 41 -0.95 12.69 -1.65
C CYS A 41 -2.17 12.95 -2.52
N GLY A 42 -2.65 14.19 -2.47
CA GLY A 42 -3.77 14.62 -3.29
C GLY A 42 -3.53 14.46 -4.81
N ARG A 43 -4.59 14.62 -5.60
CA ARG A 43 -4.53 14.66 -7.05
C ARG A 43 -3.72 15.85 -7.50
N ARG A 44 -3.06 15.73 -8.65
CA ARG A 44 -2.16 16.78 -9.20
C ARG A 44 -0.96 17.13 -8.31
N ALA A 45 -0.66 16.32 -7.29
CA ALA A 45 0.53 16.45 -6.43
C ALA A 45 1.86 16.04 -7.12
N GLY A 46 1.85 15.61 -8.38
CA GLY A 46 3.06 15.22 -9.10
C GLY A 46 3.63 13.84 -8.75
N LYS A 47 2.84 12.96 -8.09
CA LYS A 47 3.23 11.61 -7.67
C LYS A 47 3.89 10.81 -8.80
N SER A 48 3.20 10.62 -9.93
CA SER A 48 3.69 9.81 -11.05
C SER A 48 5.00 10.35 -11.66
N PHE A 49 5.24 11.67 -11.63
CA PHE A 49 6.51 12.25 -12.08
C PHE A 49 7.65 11.93 -11.11
N ILE A 50 7.40 12.03 -9.80
CA ILE A 50 8.39 11.66 -8.77
C ILE A 50 8.71 10.17 -8.85
N LEU A 51 7.71 9.30 -9.03
CA LEU A 51 7.91 7.87 -9.26
C LEU A 51 8.82 7.62 -10.48
N ALA A 52 8.50 8.25 -11.61
CA ALA A 52 9.30 8.15 -12.84
C ALA A 52 10.74 8.64 -12.64
N LEU A 53 10.93 9.77 -11.95
CA LEU A 53 12.25 10.34 -11.70
C LEU A 53 13.12 9.40 -10.85
N VAL A 54 12.57 8.87 -9.76
CA VAL A 54 13.29 7.92 -8.90
C VAL A 54 13.60 6.63 -9.65
N ALA A 55 12.65 6.11 -10.43
CA ALA A 55 12.84 4.95 -11.29
C ALA A 55 13.97 5.14 -12.30
N THR A 56 13.98 6.27 -13.02
CA THR A 56 15.05 6.58 -13.97
C THR A 56 16.40 6.73 -13.28
N PHE A 57 16.44 7.40 -12.12
CA PHE A 57 17.66 7.54 -11.33
C PHE A 57 18.22 6.17 -10.90
N LEU A 58 17.38 5.33 -10.29
CA LEU A 58 17.77 4.00 -9.86
C LEU A 58 18.24 3.13 -11.04
N ALA A 59 17.55 3.21 -12.18
CA ALA A 59 17.89 2.40 -13.35
C ALA A 59 19.20 2.82 -14.04
N CYS A 60 19.52 4.11 -14.07
CA CYS A 60 20.64 4.62 -14.86
C CYS A 60 21.93 4.79 -14.05
N PHE A 61 21.83 5.07 -12.75
CA PHE A 61 22.98 5.53 -11.96
C PHE A 61 23.53 4.48 -10.97
N PHE A 62 22.93 3.30 -10.89
CA PHE A 62 23.43 2.20 -10.06
C PHE A 62 23.80 0.99 -10.91
N ASP A 63 24.93 0.38 -10.56
CA ASP A 63 25.37 -0.88 -11.15
C ASP A 63 24.83 -2.06 -10.33
N TYR A 64 23.84 -2.75 -10.88
CA TYR A 64 23.24 -3.92 -10.24
C TYR A 64 23.93 -5.23 -10.61
N ARG A 65 24.82 -5.24 -11.62
CA ARG A 65 25.46 -6.48 -12.12
C ARG A 65 26.11 -7.34 -11.03
N PRO A 66 26.73 -6.78 -9.96
CA PRO A 66 27.27 -7.60 -8.87
C PRO A 66 26.23 -8.43 -8.09
N TYR A 67 24.95 -8.07 -8.19
CA TYR A 67 23.85 -8.71 -7.47
C TYR A 67 22.94 -9.56 -8.38
N LEU A 68 23.29 -9.69 -9.66
CA LEU A 68 22.49 -10.40 -10.67
C LEU A 68 23.20 -11.70 -11.08
N ALA A 69 22.43 -12.79 -11.19
CA ALA A 69 22.92 -14.04 -11.77
C ALA A 69 23.23 -13.89 -13.27
N PRO A 70 24.05 -14.78 -13.86
CA PRO A 70 24.27 -14.80 -15.30
C PRO A 70 22.95 -14.91 -16.09
N GLY A 71 22.70 -13.95 -16.99
CA GLY A 71 21.46 -13.87 -17.77
C GLY A 71 20.31 -13.12 -17.09
N GLU A 72 20.44 -12.80 -15.81
CA GLU A 72 19.45 -12.03 -15.07
C GLU A 72 19.56 -10.52 -15.37
N ARG A 73 18.41 -9.84 -15.25
CA ARG A 73 18.28 -8.39 -15.38
C ARG A 73 17.63 -7.83 -14.12
N GLY A 74 18.06 -6.65 -13.70
CA GLY A 74 17.39 -5.90 -12.65
C GLY A 74 16.14 -5.23 -13.20
N THR A 75 15.01 -5.38 -12.55
CA THR A 75 13.72 -4.87 -13.06
C THR A 75 13.21 -3.70 -12.23
N VAL A 76 12.90 -2.61 -12.91
CA VAL A 76 12.07 -1.52 -12.41
C VAL A 76 10.64 -1.79 -12.87
N MET A 77 9.80 -2.21 -11.93
CA MET A 77 8.41 -2.59 -12.19
C MET A 77 7.47 -1.40 -12.02
N ILE A 78 6.66 -1.11 -13.02
CA ILE A 78 5.58 -0.13 -12.95
C ILE A 78 4.25 -0.90 -12.86
N VAL A 79 3.58 -0.80 -11.72
CA VAL A 79 2.30 -1.44 -11.44
C VAL A 79 1.24 -0.35 -11.27
N ALA A 80 0.13 -0.49 -11.98
CA ALA A 80 -1.03 0.40 -11.85
C ALA A 80 -2.33 -0.42 -11.96
N SER A 81 -3.46 0.18 -11.57
CA SER A 81 -4.78 -0.45 -11.67
C SER A 81 -5.16 -0.79 -13.11
N ASP A 82 -4.69 0.01 -14.08
CA ASP A 82 -4.87 -0.25 -15.49
C ASP A 82 -3.62 0.10 -16.33
N ARG A 83 -3.48 -0.55 -17.49
CA ARG A 83 -2.35 -0.34 -18.41
C ARG A 83 -2.29 1.08 -18.98
N ARG A 84 -3.39 1.83 -19.04
CA ARG A 84 -3.39 3.20 -19.56
C ARG A 84 -2.77 4.16 -18.55
N GLN A 85 -3.00 3.96 -17.25
CA GLN A 85 -2.39 4.72 -16.17
C GLN A 85 -0.88 4.46 -16.09
N ALA A 86 -0.46 3.19 -16.17
CA ALA A 86 0.97 2.84 -16.17
C ALA A 86 1.76 3.51 -17.31
N ARG A 87 1.12 3.76 -18.47
CA ARG A 87 1.73 4.49 -19.60
C ARG A 87 2.08 5.94 -19.25
N THR A 88 1.43 6.55 -18.27
CA THR A 88 1.75 7.92 -17.82
C THR A 88 3.16 7.98 -17.23
N ILE A 89 3.48 7.06 -16.31
CA ILE A 89 4.82 6.94 -15.74
C ILE A 89 5.83 6.62 -16.84
N LEU A 90 5.52 5.64 -17.70
CA LEU A 90 6.44 5.27 -18.79
C LEU A 90 6.71 6.44 -19.77
N ARG A 91 5.73 7.34 -19.98
CA ARG A 91 5.90 8.55 -20.78
C ARG A 91 6.87 9.55 -20.13
N TYR A 92 6.79 9.73 -18.81
CA TYR A 92 7.76 10.55 -18.08
C TYR A 92 9.16 9.94 -18.15
N ILE A 93 9.29 8.63 -17.93
CA ILE A 93 10.57 7.91 -18.04
C ILE A 93 11.15 8.05 -19.45
N ARG A 94 10.32 7.86 -20.49
CA ARG A 94 10.73 8.09 -21.89
C ARG A 94 11.32 9.48 -22.09
N ALA A 95 10.65 10.51 -21.58
CA ALA A 95 11.11 11.89 -21.69
C ALA A 95 12.45 12.10 -20.96
N LEU A 96 12.58 11.60 -19.73
CA LEU A 96 13.81 11.70 -18.93
C LEU A 96 14.99 10.99 -19.61
N LEU A 97 14.78 9.79 -20.15
CA LEU A 97 15.81 9.04 -20.85
C LEU A 97 16.20 9.70 -22.18
N LYS A 98 15.23 10.15 -22.99
CA LYS A 98 15.51 10.64 -24.35
C LYS A 98 15.97 12.10 -24.42
N GLN A 99 15.58 12.94 -23.46
CA GLN A 99 15.98 14.36 -23.47
C GLN A 99 17.41 14.58 -22.95
N VAL A 100 17.97 13.61 -22.23
CA VAL A 100 19.37 13.66 -21.77
C VAL A 100 20.22 12.80 -22.73
N PRO A 101 21.09 13.39 -23.56
CA PRO A 101 21.83 12.64 -24.58
C PRO A 101 22.64 11.46 -24.03
N LEU A 102 23.15 11.57 -22.80
CA LEU A 102 23.90 10.50 -22.13
C LEU A 102 23.00 9.31 -21.75
N LEU A 103 21.78 9.58 -21.25
CA LEU A 103 20.82 8.53 -20.89
C LEU A 103 20.20 7.87 -22.13
N ALA A 104 20.00 8.64 -23.19
CA ALA A 104 19.45 8.13 -24.45
C ALA A 104 20.32 7.01 -25.05
N ARG A 105 21.64 7.10 -24.85
CA ARG A 105 22.61 6.08 -25.32
C ARG A 105 22.54 4.77 -24.54
N MET A 106 21.98 4.78 -23.33
CA MET A 106 21.82 3.56 -22.53
C MET A 106 20.68 2.67 -23.06
N ILE A 107 19.76 3.22 -23.86
CA ILE A 107 18.59 2.48 -24.37
C ILE A 107 19.05 1.48 -25.44
N VAL A 108 18.94 0.19 -25.14
CA VAL A 108 19.21 -0.91 -26.09
C VAL A 108 17.94 -1.30 -26.83
N ARG A 109 16.81 -1.30 -26.14
CA ARG A 109 15.51 -1.65 -26.72
C ARG A 109 14.41 -0.79 -26.11
N GLU A 110 13.48 -0.38 -26.96
CA GLU A 110 12.24 0.29 -26.55
C GLU A 110 11.05 -0.52 -27.04
N THR A 111 10.06 -0.72 -26.17
CA THR A 111 8.80 -1.38 -26.49
C THR A 111 7.61 -0.51 -26.08
N ALA A 112 6.40 -0.98 -26.38
CA ALA A 112 5.18 -0.33 -25.89
C ALA A 112 5.05 -0.39 -24.36
N GLU A 113 5.70 -1.37 -23.73
CA GLU A 113 5.56 -1.67 -22.30
C GLU A 113 6.83 -1.34 -21.49
N GLY A 114 7.95 -0.94 -22.12
CA GLY A 114 9.18 -0.73 -21.38
C GLY A 114 10.42 -0.34 -22.18
N PHE A 115 11.55 -0.32 -21.47
CA PHE A 115 12.89 -0.03 -21.97
C PHE A 115 13.89 -1.06 -21.40
N ASP A 116 14.75 -1.59 -22.27
CA ASP A 116 15.95 -2.31 -21.84
C ASP A 116 17.15 -1.39 -21.95
N LEU A 117 17.93 -1.33 -20.87
CA LEU A 117 19.17 -0.56 -20.79
C LEU A 117 20.40 -1.46 -20.98
N ASP A 118 21.53 -0.85 -21.36
CA ASP A 118 22.83 -1.49 -21.61
C ASP A 118 23.54 -2.00 -20.34
N ASN A 119 23.07 -1.59 -19.17
CA ASN A 119 23.58 -1.99 -17.86
C ASN A 119 22.82 -3.17 -17.21
N ARG A 120 22.08 -3.95 -18.02
CA ARG A 120 21.20 -5.06 -17.57
C ARG A 120 20.03 -4.65 -16.67
N VAL A 121 19.55 -3.41 -16.81
CA VAL A 121 18.30 -2.98 -16.20
C VAL A 121 17.17 -2.98 -17.23
N THR A 122 15.99 -3.40 -16.81
CA THR A 122 14.74 -3.28 -17.59
C THR A 122 13.74 -2.45 -16.80
N ILE A 123 13.14 -1.48 -17.46
CA ILE A 123 12.01 -0.71 -16.93
C ILE A 123 10.76 -1.16 -17.66
N GLU A 124 9.78 -1.71 -16.98
CA GLU A 124 8.59 -2.26 -17.64
C GLU A 124 7.30 -2.08 -16.85
N ILE A 125 6.20 -1.97 -17.60
CA ILE A 125 4.84 -2.05 -17.08
C ILE A 125 4.53 -3.51 -16.80
N SER A 126 4.27 -3.84 -15.54
CA SER A 126 3.80 -5.15 -15.13
C SER A 126 2.29 -5.09 -14.90
N THR A 127 1.58 -6.15 -15.31
CA THR A 127 0.18 -6.32 -14.90
C THR A 127 0.13 -6.59 -13.40
N ALA A 128 -0.91 -6.11 -12.71
CA ALA A 128 -1.15 -6.32 -11.28
C ALA A 128 -1.49 -7.79 -10.93
N SER A 129 -0.97 -8.77 -11.68
CA SER A 129 -1.19 -10.20 -11.48
C SER A 129 -0.05 -10.82 -10.69
N MET A 130 -0.35 -11.38 -9.52
CA MET A 130 0.61 -12.02 -8.60
C MET A 130 1.54 -13.08 -9.23
N LYS A 131 1.12 -13.71 -10.33
CA LYS A 131 1.88 -14.76 -11.03
C LYS A 131 3.13 -14.20 -11.75
N SER A 132 3.15 -12.91 -12.09
CA SER A 132 4.23 -12.29 -12.88
C SER A 132 5.36 -11.71 -12.05
N VAL A 133 5.35 -11.78 -10.71
CA VAL A 133 6.41 -11.19 -9.87
C VAL A 133 7.48 -12.24 -9.49
N ARG A 134 7.14 -13.53 -9.50
CA ARG A 134 8.06 -14.61 -9.14
C ARG A 134 9.10 -14.82 -10.25
N GLY A 135 10.37 -14.76 -9.90
CA GLY A 135 11.49 -14.96 -10.84
C GLY A 135 12.15 -13.68 -11.35
N TYR A 136 11.64 -12.51 -10.96
CA TYR A 136 12.29 -11.22 -11.22
C TYR A 136 13.20 -10.83 -10.06
N THR A 137 14.33 -10.19 -10.38
CA THR A 137 15.10 -9.42 -9.39
C THR A 137 14.69 -7.96 -9.50
N VAL A 138 13.97 -7.47 -8.49
CA VAL A 138 13.33 -6.16 -8.51
C VAL A 138 14.25 -5.12 -7.87
N VAL A 139 14.70 -4.15 -8.66
CA VAL A 139 15.50 -3.02 -8.17
C VAL A 139 14.63 -1.85 -7.75
N ALA A 140 13.45 -1.69 -8.36
CA ALA A 140 12.43 -0.77 -7.89
C ALA A 140 11.04 -1.24 -8.29
N ALA A 141 10.04 -0.93 -7.46
CA ALA A 141 8.65 -1.15 -7.78
C ALA A 141 7.85 0.12 -7.52
N LEU A 142 7.07 0.55 -8.51
CA LEU A 142 6.24 1.74 -8.49
C LEU A 142 4.79 1.29 -8.55
N LEU A 143 4.04 1.43 -7.46
CA LEU A 143 2.61 1.15 -7.41
C LEU A 143 1.88 2.49 -7.47
N ASP A 144 1.37 2.85 -8.64
CA ASP A 144 0.60 4.09 -8.85
C ASP A 144 -0.90 3.82 -8.71
N GLU A 145 -1.59 4.71 -8.01
CA GLU A 145 -3.00 4.59 -7.67
C GLU A 145 -3.37 3.30 -6.90
N ALA A 146 -2.51 2.92 -5.96
CA ALA A 146 -2.64 1.69 -5.17
C ALA A 146 -3.95 1.58 -4.36
N ALA A 147 -4.56 2.70 -3.95
CA ALA A 147 -5.84 2.68 -3.22
C ALA A 147 -7.02 2.18 -4.08
N PHE A 148 -6.85 2.16 -5.42
CA PHE A 148 -7.87 1.81 -6.40
C PHE A 148 -7.60 0.48 -7.11
N PHE A 149 -6.68 -0.35 -6.58
CA PHE A 149 -6.47 -1.69 -7.11
C PHE A 149 -7.73 -2.52 -6.84
N THR A 150 -8.44 -2.90 -7.91
CA THR A 150 -9.72 -3.57 -7.83
C THR A 150 -9.57 -5.01 -7.33
N THR A 151 -10.40 -5.38 -6.36
CA THR A 151 -10.67 -6.76 -6.00
C THR A 151 -11.55 -7.36 -7.09
N ASP A 152 -10.98 -8.15 -7.99
CA ASP A 152 -11.82 -9.14 -8.67
C ASP A 152 -12.38 -10.08 -7.58
N GLU A 153 -13.68 -10.33 -7.69
CA GLU A 153 -14.58 -10.99 -6.73
C GLU A 153 -13.87 -11.98 -5.77
N GLY A 154 -13.76 -11.58 -4.49
CA GLY A 154 -13.45 -12.50 -3.38
C GLY A 154 -12.05 -12.43 -2.76
N SER A 155 -11.09 -11.68 -3.31
CA SER A 155 -9.75 -11.56 -2.69
C SER A 155 -9.64 -10.37 -1.75
N ALA A 156 -9.07 -10.57 -0.55
CA ALA A 156 -8.84 -9.50 0.41
C ALA A 156 -7.62 -8.64 0.00
N SER A 157 -7.85 -7.36 -0.29
CA SER A 157 -6.82 -6.31 -0.52
C SER A 157 -5.69 -6.70 -1.52
N PRO A 158 -5.92 -6.56 -2.84
CA PRO A 158 -4.97 -6.95 -3.90
C PRO A 158 -3.65 -6.18 -3.82
N ASP A 159 -3.70 -4.94 -3.35
CA ASP A 159 -2.54 -4.07 -3.08
C ASP A 159 -1.58 -4.68 -2.04
N ALA A 160 -2.11 -5.20 -0.92
CA ALA A 160 -1.32 -5.83 0.12
C ALA A 160 -0.67 -7.12 -0.38
N GLU A 161 -1.38 -7.90 -1.20
CA GLU A 161 -0.84 -9.11 -1.82
C GLU A 161 0.31 -8.78 -2.79
N ILE A 162 0.12 -7.80 -3.67
CA ILE A 162 1.15 -7.35 -4.62
C ILE A 162 2.41 -6.91 -3.88
N VAL A 163 2.27 -6.09 -2.83
CA VAL A 163 3.40 -5.66 -2.00
C VAL A 163 4.10 -6.85 -1.33
N LYS A 164 3.35 -7.82 -0.81
CA LYS A 164 3.90 -9.05 -0.22
C LYS A 164 4.64 -9.92 -1.24
N ALA A 165 4.22 -9.94 -2.51
CA ALA A 165 4.92 -10.65 -3.59
C ALA A 165 6.20 -9.93 -4.05
N ILE A 166 6.20 -8.60 -4.08
CA ILE A 166 7.34 -7.80 -4.55
C ILE A 166 8.48 -7.77 -3.54
N LYS A 167 8.19 -7.64 -2.24
CA LYS A 167 9.23 -7.49 -1.20
C LYS A 167 10.30 -8.60 -1.22
N PRO A 168 9.96 -9.90 -1.37
CA PRO A 168 10.97 -10.96 -1.51
C PRO A 168 11.88 -10.81 -2.74
N ALA A 169 11.31 -10.37 -3.87
CA ALA A 169 12.05 -10.16 -5.13
C ALA A 169 13.06 -8.99 -5.07
N MET A 170 12.96 -8.14 -4.03
CA MET A 170 13.88 -7.03 -3.76
C MET A 170 14.99 -7.39 -2.77
N SER A 171 14.99 -8.61 -2.22
CA SER A 171 15.79 -8.94 -1.03
C SER A 171 17.29 -8.89 -1.24
N THR A 172 17.77 -9.28 -2.43
CA THR A 172 19.18 -9.36 -2.82
C THR A 172 19.77 -8.03 -3.29
N ILE A 173 18.93 -7.02 -3.54
CA ILE A 173 19.35 -5.72 -4.06
C ILE A 173 19.43 -4.71 -2.89
N PRO A 174 20.62 -4.16 -2.59
CA PRO A 174 20.86 -3.41 -1.35
C PRO A 174 20.10 -2.08 -1.27
N ASN A 175 19.92 -1.41 -2.41
CA ASN A 175 19.23 -0.13 -2.54
C ASN A 175 17.84 -0.27 -3.17
N ALA A 176 17.25 -1.46 -3.16
CA ALA A 176 15.95 -1.68 -3.78
C ALA A 176 14.86 -0.83 -3.12
N MET A 177 13.99 -0.24 -3.93
CA MET A 177 13.00 0.71 -3.44
C MET A 177 11.58 0.38 -3.89
N LEU A 178 10.64 0.34 -2.95
CA LEU A 178 9.21 0.24 -3.22
C LEU A 178 8.57 1.60 -2.98
N LEU A 179 7.92 2.14 -4.00
CA LEU A 179 7.18 3.38 -3.93
C LEU A 179 5.70 3.08 -4.18
N VAL A 180 4.86 3.33 -3.19
CA VAL A 180 3.42 3.14 -3.28
C VAL A 180 2.75 4.50 -3.20
N ALA A 181 2.07 4.94 -4.25
CA ALA A 181 1.53 6.28 -4.35
C ALA A 181 0.04 6.27 -4.73
N SER A 182 -0.78 7.06 -4.06
CA SER A 182 -2.19 7.27 -4.43
C SER A 182 -2.77 8.47 -3.67
N SER A 183 -3.92 8.96 -4.12
CA SER A 183 -4.83 9.65 -3.19
C SER A 183 -5.48 8.61 -2.26
N PRO A 184 -5.67 8.92 -0.97
CA PRO A 184 -6.33 7.99 -0.06
C PRO A 184 -7.79 7.77 -0.46
N TYR A 185 -8.34 6.64 -0.03
CA TYR A 185 -9.76 6.32 -0.16
C TYR A 185 -10.32 6.03 1.24
N ALA A 186 -10.85 4.84 1.50
CA ALA A 186 -11.31 4.42 2.83
C ALA A 186 -10.14 4.10 3.80
N LYS A 187 -10.45 4.02 5.11
CA LYS A 187 -9.54 3.52 6.16
C LYS A 187 -9.27 2.01 6.05
N ARG A 188 -8.80 1.55 4.89
CA ARG A 188 -8.44 0.16 4.58
C ARG A 188 -7.36 0.10 3.50
N GLY A 189 -6.74 -1.07 3.35
CA GLY A 189 -5.71 -1.31 2.34
C GLY A 189 -4.32 -0.82 2.76
N ILE A 190 -3.34 -1.06 1.91
CA ILE A 190 -1.92 -0.99 2.25
C ILE A 190 -1.47 0.42 2.63
N LEU A 191 -2.10 1.46 2.05
CA LEU A 191 -1.79 2.85 2.38
C LEU A 191 -2.27 3.23 3.78
N TYR A 192 -3.48 2.78 4.17
CA TYR A 192 -3.99 3.02 5.52
C TYR A 192 -3.21 2.22 6.56
N GLU A 193 -2.92 0.94 6.27
CA GLU A 193 -2.06 0.10 7.11
C GLU A 193 -0.68 0.74 7.31
N ALA A 194 -0.04 1.17 6.22
CA ALA A 194 1.25 1.84 6.31
C ALA A 194 1.19 3.13 7.12
N HIS A 195 0.15 3.94 6.93
CA HIS A 195 -0.06 5.15 7.71
C HIS A 195 -0.23 4.84 9.21
N ARG A 196 -1.16 3.95 9.56
CA ARG A 196 -1.40 3.52 10.95
C ARG A 196 -0.12 2.99 11.60
N ASP A 197 0.64 2.18 10.87
CA ASP A 197 1.75 1.42 11.44
C ASP A 197 3.08 2.18 11.40
N HIS A 198 3.26 3.20 10.55
CA HIS A 198 4.57 3.83 10.34
C HIS A 198 4.57 5.38 10.36
N PHE A 199 3.41 6.04 10.27
CA PHE A 199 3.36 7.52 10.29
C PHE A 199 3.81 8.09 11.64
N GLY A 200 4.58 9.18 11.62
CA GLY A 200 5.07 9.85 12.84
C GLY A 200 6.18 9.12 13.61
N LYS A 201 6.66 7.96 13.13
CA LYS A 201 7.68 7.17 13.84
C LYS A 201 9.11 7.54 13.41
N ASP A 202 9.82 8.25 14.29
CA ASP A 202 11.24 8.58 14.09
C ASP A 202 12.07 7.30 13.93
N GLY A 203 12.98 7.28 12.94
CA GLY A 203 13.89 6.14 12.70
C GLY A 203 13.26 4.91 12.02
N ASP A 204 11.95 4.92 11.74
CA ASP A 204 11.30 3.81 11.04
C ASP A 204 11.77 3.75 9.56
N PRO A 205 12.24 2.58 9.08
CA PRO A 205 12.73 2.39 7.71
C PRO A 205 11.65 2.55 6.63
N THR A 206 10.37 2.46 7.00
CA THR A 206 9.23 2.71 6.12
C THR A 206 8.84 4.18 6.19
N LEU A 207 9.01 4.92 5.10
CA LEU A 207 8.58 6.31 4.99
C LEU A 207 7.09 6.40 4.66
N VAL A 208 6.33 7.13 5.46
CA VAL A 208 4.98 7.57 5.09
C VAL A 208 5.01 9.08 4.89
N TRP A 209 4.60 9.51 3.71
CA TRP A 209 4.50 10.91 3.33
C TRP A 209 3.05 11.23 2.98
N GLN A 210 2.40 12.01 3.82
CA GLN A 210 1.02 12.48 3.62
C GLN A 210 1.03 13.98 3.36
N ALA A 211 0.47 14.42 2.23
CA ALA A 211 0.44 15.83 1.87
C ALA A 211 -0.72 16.19 0.94
N ASP A 212 -1.38 17.31 1.21
CA ASP A 212 -2.40 17.86 0.33
C ASP A 212 -1.82 18.28 -1.04
N THR A 213 -2.72 18.50 -2.00
CA THR A 213 -2.37 18.88 -3.37
C THR A 213 -1.47 20.10 -3.47
N ARG A 214 -1.72 21.16 -2.70
CA ARG A 214 -0.98 22.43 -2.81
C ARG A 214 0.34 22.43 -2.07
N THR A 215 0.43 21.68 -0.96
CA THR A 215 1.70 21.39 -0.28
C THR A 215 2.68 20.72 -1.24
N MET A 216 2.19 19.83 -2.10
CA MET A 216 3.00 19.15 -3.11
C MET A 216 3.17 19.97 -4.40
N ASN A 217 2.14 20.68 -4.82
CA ASN A 217 2.12 21.45 -6.06
C ASN A 217 1.37 22.79 -5.87
N PRO A 218 2.07 23.86 -5.46
CA PRO A 218 1.46 25.17 -5.22
C PRO A 218 0.86 25.85 -6.46
N SER A 219 1.13 25.32 -7.67
CA SER A 219 0.59 25.88 -8.93
C SER A 219 -0.87 25.52 -9.18
N VAL A 220 -1.44 24.56 -8.46
CA VAL A 220 -2.87 24.23 -8.56
C VAL A 220 -3.69 25.37 -7.96
N PRO A 221 -4.63 26.00 -8.69
CA PRO A 221 -5.44 27.10 -8.17
C PRO A 221 -6.23 26.70 -6.92
N GLN A 222 -6.35 27.62 -5.95
CA GLN A 222 -7.12 27.37 -4.73
C GLN A 222 -8.62 27.28 -5.04
N SER A 223 -9.11 28.06 -6.01
CA SER A 223 -10.51 28.07 -6.44
C SER A 223 -11.02 26.69 -6.87
N GLU A 224 -10.20 25.92 -7.61
CA GLU A 224 -10.53 24.56 -8.04
C GLU A 224 -10.73 23.60 -6.84
N ILE A 225 -9.95 23.80 -5.78
CA ILE A 225 -10.06 23.01 -4.56
C ILE A 225 -11.32 23.43 -3.78
N ASP A 226 -11.53 24.74 -3.65
CA ASP A 226 -12.69 25.29 -2.94
C ASP A 226 -14.01 24.86 -3.60
N GLU A 227 -14.08 24.88 -4.94
CA GLU A 227 -15.21 24.38 -5.72
C GLU A 227 -15.45 22.88 -5.50
N ALA A 228 -14.40 22.07 -5.46
CA ALA A 228 -14.52 20.64 -5.16
C ALA A 228 -15.06 20.39 -3.74
N TYR A 229 -14.58 21.13 -2.74
CA TYR A 229 -15.08 21.05 -1.37
C TYR A 229 -16.53 21.54 -1.25
N ALA A 230 -16.92 22.58 -2.00
CA ALA A 230 -18.30 23.05 -2.04
C ALA A 230 -19.26 22.01 -2.64
N ALA A 231 -18.79 21.24 -3.63
CA ALA A 231 -19.58 20.20 -4.30
C ALA A 231 -19.70 18.90 -3.47
N ASP A 232 -18.59 18.36 -2.99
CA ASP A 232 -18.55 17.14 -2.16
C ASP A 232 -17.35 17.20 -1.20
N PRO A 233 -17.57 17.66 0.05
CA PRO A 233 -16.51 17.74 1.05
C PRO A 233 -15.83 16.40 1.34
N ALA A 234 -16.58 15.30 1.31
CA ALA A 234 -16.04 13.98 1.67
C ALA A 234 -15.08 13.48 0.58
N THR A 235 -15.48 13.56 -0.68
CA THR A 235 -14.61 13.22 -1.82
C THR A 235 -13.44 14.20 -1.94
N ALA A 236 -13.66 15.51 -1.78
CA ALA A 236 -12.61 16.51 -1.86
C ALA A 236 -11.55 16.35 -0.75
N SER A 237 -11.95 15.92 0.45
CA SER A 237 -11.02 15.65 1.55
C SER A 237 -10.01 14.55 1.21
N ALA A 238 -10.43 13.51 0.49
CA ALA A 238 -9.55 12.47 -0.02
C ALA A 238 -8.74 12.93 -1.22
N GLU A 239 -9.42 13.49 -2.23
CA GLU A 239 -8.78 13.82 -3.51
C GLU A 239 -7.79 14.97 -3.39
N PHE A 240 -8.07 16.01 -2.60
CA PHE A 240 -7.20 17.19 -2.50
C PHE A 240 -6.56 17.33 -1.12
N GLY A 241 -7.29 17.02 -0.05
CA GLY A 241 -6.79 17.07 1.32
C GLY A 241 -5.87 15.92 1.71
N ALA A 242 -5.83 14.85 0.91
CA ALA A 242 -5.12 13.62 1.22
C ALA A 242 -5.53 12.99 2.57
N LEU A 243 -6.82 13.09 2.93
CA LEU A 243 -7.38 12.51 4.15
C LEU A 243 -8.10 11.19 3.88
N PHE A 244 -7.94 10.20 4.77
CA PHE A 244 -8.71 8.97 4.69
C PHE A 244 -10.19 9.24 4.99
N ARG A 245 -11.05 8.67 4.16
CA ARG A 245 -12.50 8.80 4.29
C ARG A 245 -13.06 7.94 5.42
N ASN A 246 -13.94 8.55 6.21
CA ASN A 246 -14.72 7.90 7.27
C ASN A 246 -16.11 7.47 6.78
N ASP A 247 -16.63 8.10 5.73
CA ASP A 247 -18.00 7.94 5.25
C ASP A 247 -18.22 6.69 4.39
N ILE A 248 -17.14 6.02 3.96
CA ILE A 248 -17.18 4.74 3.21
C ILE A 248 -17.01 3.54 4.15
N GLU A 249 -17.07 3.74 5.47
CA GLU A 249 -17.04 2.63 6.40
C GLU A 249 -18.21 1.67 6.15
N SER A 250 -17.97 0.39 6.39
CA SER A 250 -19.03 -0.59 6.62
C SER A 250 -20.04 -0.02 7.63
N TYR A 251 -21.27 -0.54 7.65
CA TYR A 251 -22.38 -0.13 8.54
C TYR A 251 -22.01 0.30 9.98
N ILE A 252 -20.90 -0.19 10.53
CA ILE A 252 -20.25 0.28 11.76
C ILE A 252 -18.78 0.67 11.48
N SER A 253 -18.33 1.81 12.02
CA SER A 253 -16.96 2.31 11.90
C SER A 253 -15.93 1.41 12.58
N LEU A 254 -14.70 1.35 12.04
CA LEU A 254 -13.65 0.55 12.68
C LEU A 254 -13.33 1.09 14.08
N ASP A 255 -13.30 2.41 14.23
CA ASP A 255 -13.06 3.07 15.51
C ASP A 255 -14.15 2.71 16.55
N ALA A 256 -15.43 2.63 16.14
CA ALA A 256 -16.50 2.16 17.03
C ALA A 256 -16.38 0.68 17.38
N VAL A 257 -15.93 -0.16 16.45
CA VAL A 257 -15.66 -1.58 16.74
C VAL A 257 -14.51 -1.70 17.73
N LEU A 258 -13.38 -1.03 17.48
CA LEU A 258 -12.20 -1.08 18.34
C LEU A 258 -12.49 -0.53 19.74
N ALA A 259 -13.31 0.52 19.86
CA ALA A 259 -13.78 1.01 21.16
C ALA A 259 -14.57 -0.03 21.97
N CYS A 260 -15.18 -1.01 21.30
CA CYS A 260 -15.91 -2.12 21.93
C CYS A 260 -15.04 -3.38 22.14
N VAL A 261 -13.80 -3.39 21.69
CA VAL A 261 -12.86 -4.52 21.82
C VAL A 261 -11.98 -4.33 23.05
N SER A 262 -11.84 -5.38 23.86
CA SER A 262 -10.84 -5.42 24.93
C SER A 262 -9.58 -6.08 24.41
N ASP A 263 -8.50 -5.31 24.28
CA ASP A 263 -7.21 -5.81 23.77
C ASP A 263 -6.70 -7.02 24.55
N GLY A 264 -6.21 -8.03 23.82
CA GLY A 264 -5.67 -9.27 24.39
C GLY A 264 -6.71 -10.25 24.96
N ILE A 265 -8.01 -9.93 24.92
CA ILE A 265 -9.08 -10.81 25.41
C ILE A 265 -9.70 -11.59 24.25
N TYR A 266 -9.33 -12.87 24.14
CA TYR A 266 -9.85 -13.76 23.10
C TYR A 266 -11.14 -14.48 23.51
N GLU A 267 -11.34 -14.70 24.81
CA GLU A 267 -12.56 -15.30 25.38
C GLU A 267 -12.79 -14.79 26.80
N ARG A 268 -14.05 -14.84 27.24
CA ARG A 268 -14.45 -14.52 28.62
C ARG A 268 -15.16 -15.75 29.21
N PRO A 269 -14.94 -16.05 30.50
CA PRO A 269 -15.66 -17.13 31.16
C PRO A 269 -17.16 -16.83 31.21
N ALA A 270 -17.98 -17.89 31.24
CA ALA A 270 -19.41 -17.74 31.48
C ALA A 270 -19.65 -17.24 32.92
N GLU A 271 -20.50 -16.23 33.06
CA GLU A 271 -20.89 -15.65 34.34
C GLU A 271 -22.21 -16.27 34.80
N ARG A 272 -22.26 -16.71 36.07
CA ARG A 272 -23.47 -17.28 36.65
C ARG A 272 -24.55 -16.19 36.76
N GLY A 273 -25.79 -16.55 36.43
CA GLY A 273 -26.94 -15.63 36.50
C GLY A 273 -27.14 -14.78 35.24
N ILE A 274 -26.30 -14.91 34.21
CA ILE A 274 -26.49 -14.27 32.91
C ILE A 274 -27.06 -15.26 31.91
N THR A 275 -28.12 -14.85 31.21
CA THR A 275 -28.67 -15.60 30.07
C THR A 275 -27.91 -15.21 28.80
N TYR A 276 -27.45 -16.20 28.04
CA TYR A 276 -26.70 -15.99 26.82
C TYR A 276 -27.55 -16.33 25.59
N SER A 277 -27.28 -15.63 24.48
CA SER A 277 -27.78 -15.94 23.15
C SER A 277 -26.62 -16.28 22.23
N ALA A 278 -26.83 -17.25 21.36
CA ALA A 278 -25.87 -17.62 20.32
C ALA A 278 -26.41 -17.22 18.95
N PHE A 279 -25.55 -16.65 18.11
CA PHE A 279 -25.81 -16.44 16.69
C PHE A 279 -24.83 -17.27 15.88
N LEU A 280 -25.37 -18.05 14.95
CA LEU A 280 -24.62 -18.98 14.14
C LEU A 280 -24.74 -18.62 12.66
N ASP A 281 -23.59 -18.48 12.01
CA ASP A 281 -23.47 -18.25 10.58
C ASP A 281 -22.68 -19.42 9.93
N PRO A 282 -23.39 -20.44 9.41
CA PRO A 282 -22.74 -21.62 8.86
C PRO A 282 -22.25 -21.39 7.43
N SER A 283 -21.01 -21.80 7.13
CA SER A 283 -20.46 -21.79 5.77
C SER A 283 -21.10 -22.85 4.86
N GLY A 284 -21.40 -22.52 3.60
CA GLY A 284 -22.04 -23.42 2.61
C GLY A 284 -21.15 -24.53 2.03
N GLY A 285 -19.90 -24.68 2.47
CA GLY A 285 -19.02 -25.79 2.07
C GLY A 285 -18.22 -25.58 0.77
N SER A 286 -18.32 -24.41 0.13
CA SER A 286 -17.59 -24.03 -1.10
C SER A 286 -16.09 -23.77 -0.91
N GLY A 287 -15.62 -23.69 0.34
CA GLY A 287 -14.23 -23.37 0.68
C GLY A 287 -13.89 -21.87 0.63
N GLN A 288 -14.85 -21.01 0.25
CA GLN A 288 -14.68 -19.54 0.24
C GLN A 288 -15.26 -18.87 1.49
N ASP A 289 -16.21 -19.51 2.18
CA ASP A 289 -16.87 -18.95 3.36
C ASP A 289 -16.34 -19.56 4.68
N SER A 290 -16.33 -18.75 5.73
CA SER A 290 -15.92 -19.18 7.07
C SER A 290 -17.12 -19.47 7.97
N TYR A 291 -17.02 -20.52 8.77
CA TYR A 291 -18.03 -20.87 9.78
C TYR A 291 -17.82 -20.01 11.04
N THR A 292 -18.85 -19.25 11.42
CA THR A 292 -18.76 -18.30 12.54
C THR A 292 -19.85 -18.54 13.57
N LEU A 293 -19.45 -18.58 14.85
CA LEU A 293 -20.36 -18.61 16.00
C LEU A 293 -20.00 -17.46 16.93
N THR A 294 -21.01 -16.70 17.32
CA THR A 294 -20.91 -15.60 18.29
C THR A 294 -21.82 -15.91 19.47
N ILE A 295 -21.31 -15.79 20.69
CA ILE A 295 -22.09 -16.00 21.92
C ILE A 295 -21.99 -14.73 22.76
N GLY A 296 -23.13 -14.13 23.07
CA GLY A 296 -23.19 -12.89 23.84
C GLY A 296 -24.29 -12.93 24.91
N PRO A 297 -24.16 -12.15 25.99
CA PRO A 297 -25.22 -12.00 26.97
C PRO A 297 -26.47 -11.40 26.32
N ARG A 298 -27.65 -11.90 26.71
CA ARG A 298 -28.94 -11.39 26.23
C ARG A 298 -29.31 -10.13 27.01
N LEU A 299 -29.05 -8.96 26.43
CA LEU A 299 -29.51 -7.68 26.97
C LEU A 299 -31.02 -7.52 26.73
N LEU A 300 -31.78 -7.30 27.80
CA LEU A 300 -33.15 -6.78 27.74
C LEU A 300 -33.10 -5.37 27.11
N ALA A 301 -33.98 -5.12 26.14
CA ALA A 301 -33.94 -3.97 25.25
C ALA A 301 -33.87 -2.61 25.99
N ALA A 302 -32.70 -1.98 25.98
CA ALA A 302 -32.48 -0.53 25.97
C ALA A 302 -30.99 -0.23 25.63
N ILE A 303 -30.74 0.15 24.37
CA ILE A 303 -29.62 0.98 23.88
C ILE A 303 -28.19 0.68 24.41
N MET A 304 -27.40 -0.11 23.68
CA MET A 304 -26.03 0.20 23.17
C MET A 304 -25.34 -1.07 22.59
N PRO A 305 -24.44 -0.93 21.58
CA PRO A 305 -23.81 -2.06 20.90
C PRO A 305 -22.48 -2.42 21.55
N THR A 306 -22.43 -3.49 22.35
CA THR A 306 -21.16 -4.19 22.61
C THR A 306 -21.19 -5.53 21.90
N ALA A 307 -20.56 -5.60 20.73
CA ALA A 307 -20.30 -6.87 20.07
C ALA A 307 -19.24 -7.63 20.88
N ARG A 308 -19.68 -8.63 21.66
CA ARG A 308 -18.78 -9.51 22.41
C ARG A 308 -18.56 -10.79 21.59
N THR A 309 -17.32 -10.93 21.12
CA THR A 309 -16.60 -12.15 20.71
C THR A 309 -17.23 -13.04 19.63
N ALA A 310 -16.72 -12.92 18.39
CA ALA A 310 -16.91 -13.90 17.33
C ALA A 310 -15.74 -14.89 17.28
N ARG A 311 -16.01 -16.20 17.28
CA ARG A 311 -15.00 -17.25 17.09
C ARG A 311 -15.09 -17.78 15.66
N THR A 312 -14.01 -17.69 14.90
CA THR A 312 -13.79 -18.50 13.68
C THR A 312 -13.15 -19.82 14.08
N CYS A 313 -13.88 -20.92 13.96
CA CYS A 313 -13.34 -22.27 14.20
C CYS A 313 -12.62 -22.76 12.94
N ARG A 314 -11.29 -22.71 12.89
CA ARG A 314 -10.52 -23.51 11.91
C ARG A 314 -10.59 -24.98 12.31
N LYS A 315 -11.10 -25.83 11.40
CA LYS A 315 -11.09 -27.30 11.54
C LYS A 315 -9.69 -27.79 11.91
N ARG A 316 -9.53 -28.44 13.07
CA ARG A 316 -8.41 -29.36 13.31
C ARG A 316 -8.64 -30.61 12.46
N GLN A 317 -7.76 -30.86 11.49
CA GLN A 317 -7.67 -32.17 10.85
C GLN A 317 -7.11 -33.15 11.89
N GLY A 318 -7.96 -34.04 12.39
CA GLY A 318 -7.52 -35.24 13.11
C GLY A 318 -7.10 -36.33 12.12
N PRO A 319 -6.16 -37.22 12.50
CA PRO A 319 -5.68 -38.26 11.59
C PRO A 319 -6.76 -39.30 11.35
N SER A 320 -6.89 -39.69 10.08
CA SER A 320 -7.66 -40.82 9.60
C SER A 320 -7.16 -42.12 10.23
N ASN A 321 -8.01 -42.85 10.93
CA ASN A 321 -7.79 -44.27 11.20
C ASN A 321 -9.06 -45.05 10.91
N SER A 322 -9.04 -45.69 9.74
CA SER A 322 -9.79 -46.90 9.43
C SER A 322 -9.22 -48.07 10.20
N ALA A 323 -10.02 -48.73 11.04
CA ALA A 323 -9.82 -50.13 11.38
C ALA A 323 -11.12 -50.75 11.90
N ILE A 324 -11.52 -51.80 11.19
CA ILE A 324 -12.55 -52.80 11.48
C ILE A 324 -11.99 -53.76 12.53
N HIS A 325 -12.78 -54.16 13.54
CA HIS A 325 -13.08 -55.57 13.88
C HIS A 325 -13.99 -55.71 15.13
N GLU A 326 -14.69 -56.84 15.10
CA GLU A 326 -15.75 -57.39 15.96
C GLU A 326 -15.47 -57.43 17.47
N ALA A 327 -16.50 -57.21 18.28
CA ALA A 327 -17.34 -58.26 18.91
C ALA A 327 -18.62 -57.63 19.49
#